data_AF-A0A0S4LPE6-F1
#
_entry.id   AF-A0A0S4LPE6-F1
#
_cell.length_a   1.000
_cell.length_b   1.000
_cell.length_c   1.000
_cell.angle_alpha   90.00
_cell.angle_beta   90.00
_cell.angle_gamma   90.00
#
_symmetry.space_group_name_H-M   'P 1'
#
loop_
_entity.id
_entity.type
_entity.pdbx_description
1 polymer ?
#
loop_
_entity_poly.entity_id
_entity_poly.type
_entity_poly.pdbx_seq_one_letter_code
_entity_poly.pdbx_strand_id
1 'polypeptide(L)'
;MSDRPTQPPTPTLKLLPAYLGTTSIQEATQTARGRRVLWLEILLNDQLDLIPWQSDPVVQDAHRTACRWYTHYRRLLSYLFDRAPLPIDPGPIDFREYRTFAEAVYFAYAHR
;
A
#
# COMPACT_ATOMS: atom_id res chain seq x y z
N MET A 1 0.15 18.34 36.20
CA MET A 1 -0.18 18.38 34.77
C MET A 1 0.56 17.23 34.12
N SER A 2 -0.15 16.14 33.82
CA SER A 2 0.45 14.96 33.21
C SER A 2 0.27 15.08 31.70
N ASP A 3 1.37 15.32 30.98
CA ASP A 3 1.40 15.15 29.53
C ASP A 3 1.11 13.69 29.20
N ARG A 4 -0.05 13.42 28.61
CA ARG A 4 -0.31 12.14 27.96
C ARG A 4 0.61 12.09 26.73
N PRO A 5 1.41 11.03 26.54
CA PRO A 5 2.12 10.87 25.28
C PRO A 5 1.07 10.78 24.17
N THR A 6 1.11 11.75 23.27
CA THR A 6 0.29 11.77 22.05
C THR A 6 0.68 10.55 21.24
N GLN A 7 -0.12 9.50 21.33
CA GLN A 7 0.09 8.27 20.58
C GLN A 7 0.08 8.66 19.09
N PRO A 8 1.14 8.34 18.31
CA PRO A 8 1.16 8.69 16.90
C PRO A 8 -0.07 8.08 16.23
N PRO A 9 -0.71 8.78 15.28
CA PRO A 9 -1.89 8.27 14.61
C PRO A 9 -1.52 6.93 13.98
N THR A 10 -2.21 5.86 14.38
CA THR A 10 -2.07 4.55 13.73
C THR A 10 -2.37 4.75 12.25
N PRO A 11 -1.46 4.41 11.33
CA PRO A 11 -1.70 4.62 9.91
C PRO A 11 -2.98 3.89 9.52
N THR A 12 -3.96 4.65 9.02
CA THR A 12 -5.26 4.10 8.69
C THR A 12 -5.13 3.33 7.38
N LEU A 13 -5.21 2.01 7.46
CA LEU A 13 -5.22 1.13 6.29
C LEU A 13 -6.50 1.38 5.48
N LYS A 14 -6.41 1.36 4.15
CA LYS A 14 -7.53 1.62 3.24
C LYS A 14 -8.07 0.35 2.60
N LEU A 15 -7.20 -0.49 2.05
CA LEU A 15 -7.58 -1.68 1.28
C LEU A 15 -7.61 -2.94 2.14
N LEU A 16 -6.62 -3.15 3.00
CA LEU A 16 -6.54 -4.35 3.83
C LEU A 16 -7.80 -4.58 4.69
N PRO A 17 -8.37 -3.55 5.38
CA PRO A 17 -9.62 -3.73 6.12
C PRO A 17 -10.80 -3.99 5.20
N ALA A 18 -10.89 -3.27 4.08
CA ALA A 18 -12.03 -3.36 3.15
C ALA A 18 -12.10 -4.70 2.43
N TYR A 19 -10.97 -5.25 1.98
CA TYR A 19 -10.92 -6.49 1.21
C TYR A 19 -10.83 -7.73 2.10
N LEU A 20 -10.19 -7.63 3.27
CA LEU A 20 -9.78 -8.79 4.07
C LEU A 20 -10.23 -8.74 5.54
N GLY A 21 -10.75 -7.60 6.02
CA GLY A 21 -10.98 -7.39 7.46
C GLY A 21 -9.69 -7.26 8.28
N THR A 22 -8.54 -7.18 7.63
CA THR A 22 -7.21 -7.11 8.26
C THR A 22 -6.93 -5.69 8.76
N THR A 23 -6.54 -5.57 10.03
CA THR A 23 -6.45 -4.26 10.71
C THR A 23 -5.01 -3.77 10.91
N SER A 24 -4.01 -4.59 10.59
CA SER A 24 -2.59 -4.23 10.73
C SER A 24 -1.72 -4.82 9.62
N ILE A 25 -0.57 -4.19 9.36
CA ILE A 25 0.47 -4.75 8.47
C ILE A 25 0.96 -6.10 9.01
N GLN A 26 1.12 -6.24 10.33
CA GLN A 26 1.55 -7.48 10.97
C GLN A 26 0.63 -8.66 10.64
N GLU A 27 -0.68 -8.45 10.72
CA GLU A 27 -1.67 -9.46 10.39
C GLU A 27 -1.66 -9.76 8.88
N ALA A 28 -1.47 -8.73 8.05
CA ALA A 28 -1.35 -8.90 6.60
C ALA A 28 -0.14 -9.76 6.20
N THR A 29 1.01 -9.61 6.88
CA THR A 29 2.21 -10.40 6.61
C THR A 29 2.09 -11.86 7.08
N GLN A 30 1.11 -12.20 7.91
CA GLN A 30 0.88 -13.58 8.37
C GLN A 30 0.04 -14.42 7.40
N THR A 31 -0.73 -13.79 6.50
CA THR A 31 -1.66 -14.51 5.62
C THR A 31 -1.26 -14.39 4.15
N ALA A 32 -1.42 -15.46 3.36
CA ALA A 32 -1.12 -15.41 1.93
C ALA A 32 -1.95 -14.33 1.19
N ARG A 33 -3.19 -14.11 1.64
CA ARG A 33 -4.09 -13.11 1.05
C ARG A 33 -3.69 -11.68 1.45
N GLY A 34 -3.30 -11.46 2.70
CA GLY A 34 -2.77 -10.17 3.17
C GLY A 34 -1.50 -9.75 2.43
N ARG A 35 -0.54 -10.68 2.27
CA ARG A 35 0.69 -10.45 1.49
C ARG A 35 0.41 -10.01 0.05
N ARG A 36 -0.61 -10.59 -0.59
CA ARG A 36 -1.01 -10.25 -1.96
C ARG A 36 -1.65 -8.87 -2.09
N VAL A 37 -2.33 -8.38 -1.05
CA VAL A 37 -2.99 -7.06 -1.07
C VAL A 37 -2.05 -5.96 -0.55
N LEU A 38 -1.02 -6.30 0.23
CA LEU A 38 -0.13 -5.33 0.86
C LEU A 38 0.54 -4.37 -0.13
N TRP A 39 0.94 -4.83 -1.32
CA TRP A 39 1.55 -3.93 -2.31
C TRP A 39 0.56 -2.89 -2.85
N LEU A 40 -0.74 -3.22 -2.95
CA LEU A 40 -1.79 -2.27 -3.32
C LEU A 40 -2.00 -1.25 -2.20
N GLU A 41 -1.96 -1.70 -0.94
CA GLU A 41 -2.04 -0.81 0.22
C GLU A 41 -0.91 0.23 0.17
N ILE A 42 0.33 -0.21 -0.05
CA ILE A 42 1.49 0.70 -0.20
C ILE A 42 1.33 1.64 -1.41
N LEU A 43 0.80 1.13 -2.53
CA LEU A 43 0.64 1.90 -3.75
C LEU A 43 -0.38 3.04 -3.59
N LEU A 44 -1.50 2.76 -2.93
CA LEU A 44 -2.69 3.62 -2.90
C LEU A 44 -2.88 4.35 -1.55
N ASN A 45 -2.05 4.05 -0.55
CA ASN A 45 -2.03 4.71 0.75
C ASN A 45 -0.68 5.39 0.99
N ASP A 46 -0.62 6.69 0.75
CA ASP A 46 0.58 7.53 0.90
C ASP A 46 0.90 7.87 2.37
N GLN A 47 -0.05 7.66 3.29
CA GLN A 47 0.11 7.91 4.73
C GLN A 47 0.60 6.68 5.50
N LEU A 48 0.95 5.59 4.79
CA LEU A 48 1.37 4.35 5.40
C LEU A 48 2.82 4.46 5.91
N ASP A 49 3.01 4.38 7.23
CA ASP A 49 4.35 4.29 7.81
C ASP A 49 4.92 2.88 7.68
N LEU A 50 5.93 2.75 6.82
CA LEU A 50 6.66 1.50 6.58
C LEU A 50 7.97 1.41 7.38
N ILE A 51 8.36 2.44 8.15
CA ILE A 51 9.62 2.46 8.91
C ILE A 51 9.76 1.25 9.84
N PRO A 52 8.73 0.85 10.61
CA PRO A 52 8.82 -0.32 11.50
C PRO A 52 9.04 -1.65 10.78
N TRP A 53 8.76 -1.69 9.47
CA TRP A 53 8.73 -2.91 8.66
C TRP A 53 9.88 -2.96 7.65
N GLN A 54 10.82 -2.03 7.69
CA GLN A 54 11.92 -1.96 6.73
C GLN A 54 12.76 -3.24 6.66
N SER A 55 12.82 -4.01 7.74
CA SER A 55 13.58 -5.28 7.81
C SER A 55 12.76 -6.50 7.40
N ASP A 56 11.45 -6.36 7.19
CA ASP A 56 10.57 -7.48 6.85
C ASP A 56 10.64 -7.76 5.35
N PRO A 57 11.08 -8.96 4.92
CA PRO A 57 11.24 -9.29 3.51
C PRO A 57 9.91 -9.26 2.73
N VAL A 58 8.81 -9.61 3.38
CA VAL A 58 7.47 -9.58 2.75
C VAL A 58 7.06 -8.15 2.46
N VAL A 59 7.33 -7.23 3.39
CA VAL A 59 7.01 -5.81 3.20
C VAL A 59 7.95 -5.16 2.18
N GLN A 60 9.22 -5.54 2.16
CA GLN A 60 10.17 -5.09 1.13
C GLN A 60 9.75 -5.53 -0.28
N ASP A 61 9.31 -6.78 -0.45
CA ASP A 61 8.84 -7.29 -1.74
C ASP A 61 7.53 -6.60 -2.17
N ALA A 62 6.62 -6.35 -1.23
CA ALA A 62 5.40 -5.59 -1.48
C ALA A 62 5.72 -4.15 -1.89
N HIS A 63 6.64 -3.48 -1.19
CA HIS A 63 7.07 -2.11 -1.51
C HIS A 63 7.72 -2.06 -2.90
N ARG A 64 8.61 -3.01 -3.23
CA ARG A 64 9.23 -3.09 -4.56
C ARG A 64 8.19 -3.28 -5.66
N THR A 65 7.22 -4.15 -5.43
CA THR A 65 6.09 -4.38 -6.34
C THR A 65 5.31 -3.07 -6.54
N ALA A 66 4.97 -2.37 -5.46
CA ALA A 66 4.30 -1.07 -5.52
C ALA A 66 5.10 -0.04 -6.33
N CYS A 67 6.42 0.08 -6.13
CA CYS A 67 7.29 0.98 -6.91
C CYS A 67 7.26 0.68 -8.42
N ARG A 68 7.25 -0.61 -8.81
CA ARG A 68 7.16 -1.00 -10.22
C ARG A 68 5.84 -0.61 -10.83
N TRP A 69 4.73 -0.97 -10.18
CA TRP A 69 3.40 -0.57 -10.62
C TRP A 69 3.24 0.95 -10.69
N TYR A 70 3.77 1.67 -9.69
CA TYR A 70 3.80 3.12 -9.71
C TYR A 70 4.59 3.66 -10.90
N THR A 71 5.74 3.08 -11.21
CA THR A 71 6.58 3.52 -12.34
C THR A 71 5.85 3.33 -13.67
N HIS A 72 5.23 2.17 -13.90
CA HIS A 72 4.48 1.88 -15.13
C HIS A 72 3.24 2.76 -15.29
N TYR A 73 2.51 3.02 -14.20
CA TYR A 73 1.26 3.79 -14.22
C TYR A 73 1.39 5.19 -13.62
N ARG A 74 2.60 5.74 -13.59
CA ARG A 74 2.92 6.98 -12.87
C ARG A 74 2.00 8.14 -13.22
N ARG A 75 1.77 8.35 -14.52
CA ARG A 75 0.91 9.44 -15.01
C ARG A 75 -0.53 9.31 -14.52
N LEU A 76 -1.09 8.10 -14.61
CA LEU A 76 -2.44 7.80 -14.13
C LEU A 76 -2.54 8.01 -12.62
N LEU A 77 -1.63 7.41 -11.86
CA LEU A 77 -1.68 7.46 -10.39
C LEU A 77 -1.44 8.88 -9.86
N SER A 78 -0.54 9.66 -10.47
CA SER A 78 -0.31 11.06 -10.09
C SER A 78 -1.48 11.97 -10.48
N TYR A 79 -2.26 11.59 -11.49
CA TYR A 79 -3.45 12.33 -11.89
C TYR A 79 -4.65 12.02 -10.97
N LEU A 80 -4.83 10.75 -10.60
CA LEU A 80 -5.96 10.32 -9.77
C LEU A 80 -5.75 10.59 -8.28
N PHE A 81 -4.51 10.51 -7.81
CA PHE A 81 -4.16 10.60 -6.40
C PHE A 81 -3.10 11.68 -6.17
N ASP A 82 -3.36 12.57 -5.21
CA ASP A 82 -2.38 13.56 -4.74
C ASP A 82 -1.41 12.90 -3.73
N ARG A 83 -0.63 11.93 -4.22
CA ARG A 83 0.31 11.15 -3.42
C ARG A 83 1.75 11.58 -3.65
N ALA A 84 2.58 11.51 -2.60
CA ALA A 84 4.02 11.62 -2.75
C ALA A 84 4.57 10.51 -3.68
N PRO A 85 5.45 10.82 -4.64
CA PRO A 85 5.91 9.84 -5.62
C PRO A 85 6.68 8.69 -4.96
N LEU A 86 6.39 7.44 -5.36
CA LEU A 86 7.25 6.30 -4.96
C LEU A 86 8.58 6.35 -5.71
N PRO A 87 9.64 5.71 -5.16
CA PRO A 87 10.88 5.47 -5.88
C PRO A 87 10.64 4.82 -7.25
N ILE A 88 11.41 5.25 -8.24
CA ILE A 88 11.33 4.70 -9.60
C ILE A 88 11.97 3.30 -9.64
N ASP A 89 11.22 2.32 -10.12
CA ASP A 89 11.69 0.96 -10.43
C ASP A 89 11.10 0.54 -11.79
N PRO A 90 11.89 0.53 -12.88
CA PRO A 90 11.43 0.15 -14.22
C PRO A 90 11.32 -1.38 -14.41
N GLY A 91 11.44 -2.17 -13.34
CA GLY A 91 11.33 -3.62 -13.39
C GLY A 91 10.00 -4.12 -13.95
N PRO A 92 9.94 -5.40 -14.35
CA PRO A 92 8.73 -5.99 -14.91
C PRO A 92 7.60 -6.05 -13.88
N ILE A 93 6.36 -5.86 -14.35
CA ILE A 93 5.13 -6.12 -13.62
C ILE A 93 4.49 -7.42 -14.09
N ASP A 94 3.79 -8.09 -13.18
CA ASP A 94 2.97 -9.25 -13.54
C ASP A 94 1.58 -8.77 -13.98
N PHE A 95 1.31 -8.81 -15.29
CA PHE A 95 0.01 -8.40 -15.83
C PHE A 95 -1.16 -9.30 -15.39
N ARG A 96 -0.91 -10.48 -14.80
CA ARG A 96 -1.97 -11.30 -14.19
C ARG A 96 -2.66 -10.57 -13.03
N GLU A 97 -1.97 -9.63 -12.40
CA GLU A 97 -2.49 -8.81 -11.30
C GLU A 97 -3.20 -7.54 -11.78
N TYR A 98 -3.26 -7.28 -13.10
CA TYR A 98 -3.85 -6.05 -13.65
C TYR A 98 -5.31 -5.83 -13.25
N ARG A 99 -6.11 -6.91 -13.23
CA ARG A 99 -7.51 -6.81 -12.81
C ARG A 99 -7.60 -6.35 -11.35
N THR A 100 -6.85 -6.99 -10.47
CA THR A 100 -6.79 -6.64 -9.04
C THR A 100 -6.34 -5.20 -8.85
N PHE A 101 -5.32 -4.77 -9.60
CA PHE A 101 -4.87 -3.38 -9.63
C PHE A 101 -5.97 -2.40 -10.02
N ALA A 102 -6.65 -2.63 -11.14
CA ALA A 102 -7.69 -1.75 -11.64
C ALA A 102 -8.86 -1.64 -10.66
N GLU A 103 -9.29 -2.76 -10.08
CA GLU A 103 -10.33 -2.80 -9.04
C GLU A 103 -9.92 -2.00 -7.79
N ALA A 104 -8.68 -2.17 -7.32
CA ALA A 104 -8.17 -1.44 -6.16
C ALA A 104 -8.04 0.07 -6.43
N VAL A 105 -7.57 0.47 -7.62
CA VAL A 105 -7.51 1.88 -8.04
C VAL A 105 -8.91 2.48 -8.08
N TYR A 106 -9.88 1.78 -8.68
CA TYR A 106 -11.26 2.24 -8.73
C TYR A 106 -11.84 2.39 -7.31
N PHE A 107 -11.65 1.40 -6.45
CA PHE A 107 -12.08 1.44 -5.06
C PHE A 107 -11.47 2.64 -4.32
N ALA A 108 -10.15 2.81 -4.39
CA ALA A 108 -9.44 3.90 -3.72
C ALA A 108 -9.88 5.28 -4.24
N TYR A 109 -10.15 5.42 -5.54
CA TYR A 109 -10.64 6.65 -6.13
C TYR A 109 -12.08 6.98 -5.68
N ALA A 110 -12.95 5.97 -5.60
CA ALA A 110 -14.34 6.13 -5.17
C ALA A 110 -14.49 6.49 -3.69
N HIS A 111 -13.49 6.16 -2.86
CA HIS A 111 -13.50 6.37 -1.40
C HIS A 111 -12.39 7.34 -0.95
N ARG A 112 -11.96 8.24 -1.83
CA ARG A 112 -10.92 9.25 -1.55
C ARG A 112 -11.41 10.35 -0.62
#